data_AF-A0AAV1KRI0-F1
#
_entry.id   AF-A0AAV1KRI0-F1
#
_cell.length_a   1.000
_cell.length_b   1.000
_cell.length_c   1.000
_cell.angle_alpha   90.00
_cell.angle_beta   90.00
_cell.angle_gamma   90.00
#
_symmetry.space_group_name_H-M   'P 1'
#
loop_
_entity.id
_entity.type
_entity.pdbx_description
1 polymer ?
#
loop_
_entity_poly.entity_id
_entity_poly.type
_entity_poly.pdbx_seq_one_letter_code
_entity_poly.pdbx_strand_id
1 'polypeptide(L)'
;MSVEREDIVLWRRKYLRQIKEYRAANKTIYYLDETLDTTVKNKRQAFLDGLSAGPKARTGKGKRLIVLHIGSGKGFVEDGLLVFESKSTKDYHEEMDGERFLNWFINIMPKLEPRSVVVMDNAPYHSVRVEKILTTSWNKQQIIDWLQSKGKSMDMTYLKKELLMKVAEIAPQYNKYLINKTAKSNGITILHLPPYHCKLNPIELVWAQIKNYVGANNSTFKLSDIKKLLDDAIALIDANRWKKCCDHVIREENTMWNLDDIMELAEQNSFIINVTGESSDTD
;
A
#
# COMPACT_ATOMS: atom_id res chain seq x y z
N MET A 1 10.55 22.18 11.24
CA MET A 1 9.55 21.47 10.43
C MET A 1 10.32 20.61 9.45
N SER A 2 10.20 19.28 9.51
CA SER A 2 10.86 18.44 8.49
C SER A 2 10.10 18.64 7.18
N VAL A 3 10.75 19.26 6.19
CA VAL A 3 10.18 19.41 4.85
C VAL A 3 10.10 18.01 4.23
N GLU A 4 8.90 17.59 3.81
CA GLU A 4 8.72 16.34 3.09
C GLU A 4 9.49 16.40 1.76
N ARG A 5 10.09 15.29 1.33
CA ARG A 5 10.84 15.29 0.07
C ARG A 5 9.92 15.62 -1.10
N GLU A 6 10.41 16.43 -2.03
CA GLU A 6 9.65 16.92 -3.18
C GLU A 6 9.05 15.79 -4.03
N ASP A 7 9.78 14.68 -4.22
CA ASP A 7 9.29 13.53 -4.96
C ASP A 7 8.07 12.86 -4.28
N ILE A 8 8.02 12.85 -2.95
CA ILE A 8 6.87 12.35 -2.17
C ILE A 8 5.68 13.29 -2.31
N VAL A 9 5.92 14.61 -2.27
CA VAL A 9 4.88 15.64 -2.47
C VAL A 9 4.25 15.50 -3.87
N LEU A 10 5.07 15.38 -4.92
CA LEU A 10 4.59 15.18 -6.30
C LEU A 10 3.75 13.89 -6.42
N TRP A 11 4.20 12.81 -5.78
CA TRP A 11 3.48 11.54 -5.82
C TRP A 11 2.14 11.62 -5.10
N ARG A 12 2.10 12.30 -3.95
CA ARG A 12 0.87 12.60 -3.22
C ARG A 12 -0.07 13.47 -4.04
N ARG A 13 0.39 14.58 -4.64
CA ARG A 13 -0.44 15.42 -5.53
C ARG A 13 -1.04 14.61 -6.68
N LYS A 14 -0.24 13.73 -7.30
CA LYS A 14 -0.72 12.84 -8.36
C LYS A 14 -1.82 11.91 -7.86
N TYR A 15 -1.62 11.24 -6.72
CA TYR A 15 -2.63 10.40 -6.09
C TYR A 15 -3.93 11.19 -5.82
N LEU A 16 -3.81 12.37 -5.19
CA LEU A 16 -4.97 13.21 -4.84
C LEU A 16 -5.77 13.65 -6.07
N ARG A 17 -5.10 13.97 -7.19
CA ARG A 17 -5.77 14.27 -8.47
C ARG A 17 -6.55 13.06 -8.97
N GLN A 18 -5.89 11.90 -9.09
CA GLN A 18 -6.50 10.69 -9.63
C GLN A 18 -7.69 10.23 -8.78
N ILE A 19 -7.58 10.25 -7.46
CA ILE A 19 -8.67 9.79 -6.60
C ILE A 19 -9.87 10.73 -6.65
N LYS A 20 -9.65 12.06 -6.77
CA LYS A 20 -10.73 13.04 -7.01
C LYS A 20 -11.42 12.79 -8.36
N GLU A 21 -10.66 12.57 -9.43
CA GLU A 21 -11.20 12.24 -10.75
C GLU A 21 -12.05 10.97 -10.75
N TYR A 22 -11.58 9.92 -10.08
CA TYR A 22 -12.33 8.66 -9.98
C TYR A 22 -13.63 8.81 -9.20
N ARG A 23 -13.64 9.59 -8.11
CA ARG A 23 -14.88 9.91 -7.39
C ARG A 23 -15.84 10.75 -8.23
N ALA A 24 -15.33 11.76 -8.94
CA ALA A 24 -16.14 12.59 -9.84
C ALA A 24 -16.77 11.77 -10.99
N ALA A 25 -16.06 10.73 -11.45
CA ALA A 25 -16.56 9.77 -12.44
C ALA A 25 -17.50 8.70 -11.84
N ASN A 26 -17.93 8.83 -10.59
CA ASN A 26 -18.77 7.86 -9.86
C ASN A 26 -18.21 6.43 -9.86
N LYS A 27 -16.89 6.27 -9.90
CA LYS A 27 -16.28 4.94 -9.76
C LYS A 27 -16.34 4.50 -8.31
N THR A 28 -16.70 3.24 -8.09
CA THR A 28 -16.53 2.61 -6.78
C THR A 28 -15.05 2.41 -6.50
N ILE A 29 -14.62 2.86 -5.32
CA ILE A 29 -13.24 2.75 -4.85
C ILE A 29 -13.20 1.70 -3.73
N TYR A 30 -12.47 0.63 -3.99
CA TYR A 30 -12.14 -0.40 -3.02
C TYR A 30 -10.77 -0.12 -2.42
N TYR A 31 -10.63 -0.43 -1.15
CA TYR A 31 -9.45 -0.23 -0.34
C TYR A 31 -9.08 -1.58 0.24
N LEU A 32 -7.86 -2.04 -0.04
CA LEU A 32 -7.31 -3.25 0.56
C LEU A 32 -6.06 -2.90 1.35
N ASP A 33 -5.78 -3.75 2.33
CA ASP A 33 -4.56 -3.69 3.14
C ASP A 33 -4.43 -4.97 3.97
N GLU A 34 -3.19 -5.27 4.37
CA GLU A 34 -2.90 -6.29 5.35
C GLU A 34 -2.67 -5.67 6.73
N THR A 35 -3.22 -6.29 7.78
CA THR A 35 -2.85 -5.95 9.15
C THR A 35 -2.30 -7.16 9.89
N LEU A 36 -1.29 -6.90 10.69
CA LEU A 36 -0.79 -7.79 11.73
C LEU A 36 -1.05 -7.10 13.06
N ASP A 37 -2.04 -7.55 13.82
CA ASP A 37 -1.96 -7.57 15.29
C ASP A 37 -3.25 -8.13 15.89
N THR A 38 -3.17 -9.39 16.29
CA THR A 38 -4.02 -9.94 17.35
C THR A 38 -3.11 -10.73 18.29
N THR A 39 -2.09 -10.06 18.83
CA THR A 39 -1.09 -10.73 19.66
C THR A 39 -1.72 -11.40 20.88
N VAL A 40 -1.40 -12.68 21.06
CA VAL A 40 -1.58 -13.43 22.30
C VAL A 40 -0.61 -12.85 23.33
N LYS A 41 -1.08 -12.02 24.26
CA LYS A 41 -0.27 -11.48 25.37
C LYS A 41 -0.84 -11.96 26.70
N ASN A 42 -0.06 -12.45 27.65
CA ASN A 42 -0.61 -12.70 28.99
C ASN A 42 -1.05 -11.37 29.67
N LYS A 43 -1.96 -11.45 30.66
CA LYS A 43 -2.54 -10.28 31.35
C LYS A 43 -1.51 -9.25 31.84
N ARG A 44 -0.33 -9.72 32.27
CA ARG A 44 0.76 -8.88 32.80
C ARG A 44 1.38 -7.97 31.73
N GLN A 45 1.56 -8.48 30.51
CA GLN A 45 2.14 -7.70 29.41
C GLN A 45 1.14 -6.71 28.80
N ALA A 46 -0.15 -7.06 28.75
CA ALA A 46 -1.21 -6.16 28.30
C ALA A 46 -1.37 -4.94 29.22
N PHE A 47 -1.23 -5.14 30.55
CA PHE A 47 -1.27 -4.07 31.55
C PHE A 47 -0.08 -3.10 31.47
N LEU A 48 1.13 -3.61 31.22
CA LEU A 48 2.34 -2.79 31.08
C LEU A 48 2.35 -1.95 29.79
N ASP A 49 1.60 -2.36 28.78
CA ASP A 49 1.75 -1.84 27.42
C ASP A 49 0.95 -0.57 27.10
N GLY A 50 0.06 -0.11 28.00
CA GLY A 50 -0.59 1.22 27.95
C GLY A 50 -1.01 1.65 26.54
N LEU A 51 -2.11 1.08 26.03
CA LEU A 51 -2.57 1.30 24.65
C LEU A 51 -3.00 2.75 24.39
N SER A 52 -2.12 3.54 23.80
CA SER A 52 -2.44 4.70 22.96
C SER A 52 -1.25 5.07 22.05
N ALA A 53 -1.56 5.39 20.79
CA ALA A 53 -0.71 5.92 19.71
C ALA A 53 0.41 4.99 19.16
N GLY A 54 0.35 4.69 17.85
CA GLY A 54 1.43 4.00 17.12
C GLY A 54 2.65 4.91 16.86
N PRO A 55 3.66 4.48 16.09
CA PRO A 55 4.02 3.14 15.64
C PRO A 55 5.39 2.71 16.20
N LYS A 56 5.46 1.48 16.75
CA LYS A 56 6.63 0.59 16.71
C LYS A 56 6.04 -0.81 16.82
N ALA A 57 6.25 -1.65 15.80
CA ALA A 57 5.89 -3.06 15.87
C ALA A 57 6.58 -3.67 17.09
N ARG A 58 5.83 -3.90 18.18
CA ARG A 58 6.38 -4.50 19.40
C ARG A 58 6.54 -5.99 19.12
N THR A 59 7.79 -6.46 19.13
CA THR A 59 8.18 -7.85 18.92
C THR A 59 7.75 -8.72 20.11
N GLY A 60 6.47 -9.04 20.21
CA GLY A 60 5.96 -10.06 21.14
C GLY A 60 6.29 -11.46 20.63
N LYS A 61 6.84 -12.32 21.49
CA LYS A 61 7.07 -13.75 21.23
C LYS A 61 5.72 -14.49 21.25
N GLY A 62 5.17 -14.83 20.09
CA GLY A 62 3.95 -15.63 19.95
C GLY A 62 3.49 -15.72 18.50
N LYS A 63 2.72 -16.77 18.15
CA LYS A 63 2.03 -16.89 16.86
C LYS A 63 1.08 -15.72 16.67
N ARG A 64 0.99 -15.19 15.45
CA ARG A 64 0.14 -14.04 15.09
C ARG A 64 -0.79 -14.41 13.94
N LEU A 65 -1.90 -13.71 13.81
CA LEU A 65 -2.72 -13.76 12.60
C LEU A 65 -2.29 -12.64 11.66
N ILE A 66 -2.14 -12.99 10.38
CA ILE A 66 -2.07 -12.03 9.28
C ILE A 66 -3.46 -12.02 8.64
N VAL A 67 -4.00 -10.81 8.49
CA VAL A 67 -5.36 -10.57 7.99
C VAL A 67 -5.26 -9.65 6.79
N LEU A 68 -5.77 -10.09 5.66
CA LEU A 68 -5.96 -9.30 4.44
C LEU A 68 -7.45 -9.19 4.18
N HIS A 69 -7.92 -7.98 3.87
CA HIS A 69 -9.29 -7.78 3.42
C HIS A 69 -9.39 -6.58 2.48
N ILE A 70 -10.58 -6.39 1.93
CA ILE A 70 -10.91 -5.38 0.94
C ILE A 70 -12.35 -4.94 1.16
N GLY A 71 -12.56 -3.63 1.14
CA GLY A 71 -13.87 -3.03 1.32
C GLY A 71 -13.99 -1.69 0.63
N SER A 72 -15.20 -1.13 0.62
CA SER A 72 -15.49 0.19 0.08
C SER A 72 -16.42 0.93 1.03
N GLY A 73 -16.87 2.13 0.65
CA GLY A 73 -17.95 2.82 1.38
C GLY A 73 -19.27 2.04 1.49
N LYS A 74 -19.40 0.90 0.80
CA LYS A 74 -20.55 -0.03 0.86
C LYS A 74 -20.36 -1.18 1.86
N GLY A 75 -19.20 -1.30 2.50
CA GLY A 75 -18.86 -2.42 3.37
C GLY A 75 -17.71 -3.28 2.84
N PHE A 76 -17.43 -4.35 3.56
CA PHE A 76 -16.50 -5.39 3.13
C PHE A 76 -17.04 -6.16 1.92
N VAL A 77 -16.13 -6.60 1.04
CA VAL A 77 -16.49 -7.47 -0.09
C VAL A 77 -16.65 -8.91 0.40
N GLU A 78 -17.73 -9.58 -0.01
CA GLU A 78 -18.00 -10.97 0.35
C GLU A 78 -16.88 -11.92 -0.08
N ASP A 79 -16.48 -12.83 0.81
CA ASP A 79 -15.27 -13.67 0.78
C ASP A 79 -13.95 -12.91 0.51
N GLY A 80 -13.94 -11.59 0.75
CA GLY A 80 -12.74 -10.77 0.67
C GLY A 80 -11.72 -11.05 1.77
N LEU A 81 -12.10 -11.76 2.83
CA LEU A 81 -11.28 -11.98 4.01
C LEU A 81 -10.30 -13.15 3.80
N LEU A 82 -9.01 -12.88 3.94
CA LEU A 82 -7.96 -13.89 3.99
C LEU A 82 -7.24 -13.81 5.34
N VAL A 83 -7.26 -14.93 6.09
CA VAL A 83 -6.61 -15.03 7.41
C VAL A 83 -5.67 -16.23 7.42
N PHE A 84 -4.43 -16.03 7.86
CA PHE A 84 -3.47 -17.10 8.06
C PHE A 84 -2.54 -16.86 9.24
N GLU A 85 -2.00 -17.95 9.80
CA GLU A 85 -1.03 -17.87 10.89
C GLU A 85 0.35 -17.47 10.37
N SER A 86 0.99 -16.59 11.13
CA SER A 86 2.37 -16.22 10.90
C SER A 86 3.33 -17.37 11.23
N LYS A 87 4.33 -17.59 10.36
CA LYS A 87 5.33 -18.66 10.51
C LYS A 87 6.56 -18.19 11.30
N SER A 88 6.75 -16.89 11.51
CA SER A 88 7.89 -16.30 12.21
C SER A 88 7.44 -15.15 13.14
N THR A 89 8.39 -14.45 13.77
CA THR A 89 8.09 -13.25 14.59
C THR A 89 8.43 -11.93 13.88
N LYS A 90 8.82 -12.00 12.61
CA LYS A 90 9.31 -10.87 11.79
C LYS A 90 8.15 -10.03 11.21
N ASP A 91 8.50 -9.05 10.38
CA ASP A 91 7.56 -8.20 9.64
C ASP A 91 6.64 -9.06 8.75
N TYR A 92 5.34 -8.76 8.70
CA TYR A 92 4.36 -9.53 7.95
C TYR A 92 4.59 -9.41 6.44
N HIS A 93 5.20 -8.31 5.98
CA HIS A 93 5.57 -8.16 4.59
C HIS A 93 6.59 -9.22 4.13
N GLU A 94 7.27 -9.91 5.06
CA GLU A 94 8.16 -11.06 4.75
C GLU A 94 7.40 -12.39 4.63
N GLU A 95 6.14 -12.46 5.07
CA GLU A 95 5.36 -13.72 5.13
C GLU A 95 4.23 -13.81 4.12
N MET A 96 3.74 -12.67 3.62
CA MET A 96 2.90 -12.62 2.43
C MET A 96 3.76 -12.80 1.19
N ASP A 97 3.55 -13.90 0.45
CA ASP A 97 4.17 -14.07 -0.86
C ASP A 97 3.25 -13.53 -1.97
N GLY A 98 3.88 -13.11 -3.07
CA GLY A 98 3.17 -12.51 -4.19
C GLY A 98 2.18 -13.45 -4.88
N GLU A 99 2.45 -14.76 -4.86
CA GLU A 99 1.58 -15.76 -5.48
C GLU A 99 0.26 -15.89 -4.70
N ARG A 100 0.33 -15.96 -3.38
CA ARG A 100 -0.83 -15.96 -2.49
C ARG A 100 -1.66 -14.71 -2.67
N PHE A 101 -1.03 -13.53 -2.72
CA PHE A 101 -1.74 -12.27 -2.94
C PHE A 101 -2.44 -12.25 -4.29
N LEU A 102 -1.74 -12.66 -5.35
CA LEU A 102 -2.30 -12.70 -6.70
C LEU A 102 -3.48 -13.67 -6.79
N ASN A 103 -3.35 -14.88 -6.24
CA ASN A 103 -4.41 -15.88 -6.24
C ASN A 103 -5.64 -15.39 -5.47
N TRP A 104 -5.44 -14.76 -4.31
CA TRP A 104 -6.53 -14.11 -3.59
C TRP A 104 -7.17 -13.02 -4.44
N PHE A 105 -6.38 -12.11 -5.00
CA PHE A 105 -6.90 -10.98 -5.78
C PHE A 105 -7.67 -11.45 -7.01
N ILE A 106 -7.20 -12.49 -7.71
CA ILE A 106 -7.89 -13.10 -8.85
C ILE A 106 -9.30 -13.57 -8.49
N ASN A 107 -9.47 -14.17 -7.31
CA ASN A 107 -10.77 -14.63 -6.83
C ASN A 107 -11.69 -13.48 -6.38
N ILE A 108 -11.12 -12.33 -6.00
CA ILE A 108 -11.88 -11.15 -5.58
C ILE A 108 -12.35 -10.31 -6.75
N MET A 109 -11.55 -10.15 -7.82
CA MET A 109 -11.89 -9.26 -8.93
C MET A 109 -13.31 -9.46 -9.50
N PRO A 110 -13.82 -10.69 -9.71
CA PRO A 110 -15.18 -10.90 -10.25
C PRO A 110 -16.30 -10.36 -9.36
N LYS A 111 -16.00 -10.08 -8.08
CA LYS A 111 -16.95 -9.54 -7.10
C LYS A 111 -16.90 -8.02 -6.97
N LEU A 112 -15.94 -7.39 -7.63
CA LEU A 112 -15.81 -5.94 -7.65
C LEU A 112 -16.72 -5.36 -8.73
N GLU A 113 -17.22 -4.15 -8.49
CA GLU A 113 -18.02 -3.45 -9.48
C GLU A 113 -17.21 -3.19 -10.76
N PRO A 114 -17.84 -3.28 -11.95
CA PRO A 114 -17.16 -2.97 -13.21
C PRO A 114 -16.59 -1.55 -13.20
N ARG A 115 -15.42 -1.36 -13.83
CA ARG A 115 -14.75 -0.05 -13.94
C ARG A 115 -14.37 0.59 -12.60
N SER A 116 -14.28 -0.21 -11.54
CA SER A 116 -13.87 0.21 -10.20
C SER A 116 -12.37 0.52 -10.10
N VAL A 117 -12.01 1.10 -8.97
CA VAL A 117 -10.63 1.39 -8.58
C VAL A 117 -10.29 0.59 -7.34
N VAL A 118 -9.11 0.00 -7.29
CA VAL A 118 -8.55 -0.64 -6.10
C VAL A 118 -7.35 0.18 -5.63
N VAL A 119 -7.41 0.64 -4.39
CA VAL A 119 -6.33 1.34 -3.69
C VAL A 119 -5.57 0.35 -2.83
N MET A 120 -4.24 0.34 -2.97
CA MET A 120 -3.31 -0.48 -2.19
C MET A 120 -1.98 0.23 -1.99
N ASP A 121 -1.14 -0.28 -1.09
CA ASP A 121 0.19 0.27 -0.83
C ASP A 121 1.20 -0.14 -1.95
N ASN A 122 2.49 0.05 -1.67
CA ASN A 122 3.59 -0.32 -2.58
C ASN A 122 4.40 -1.51 -2.09
N ALA A 123 3.81 -2.39 -1.27
CA ALA A 123 4.51 -3.55 -0.74
C ALA A 123 5.15 -4.39 -1.87
N PRO A 124 6.38 -4.89 -1.69
CA PRO A 124 7.09 -5.61 -2.75
C PRO A 124 6.35 -6.80 -3.34
N TYR A 125 5.50 -7.48 -2.55
CA TYR A 125 4.70 -8.61 -3.03
C TYR A 125 3.46 -8.20 -3.84
N HIS A 126 2.98 -6.96 -3.77
CA HIS A 126 2.01 -6.44 -4.75
C HIS A 126 2.65 -6.26 -6.14
N SER A 127 3.98 -6.18 -6.17
CA SER A 127 4.78 -5.97 -7.36
C SER A 127 5.22 -7.28 -8.04
N VAL A 128 4.44 -8.37 -7.92
CA VAL A 128 4.74 -9.63 -8.64
C VAL A 128 4.85 -9.33 -10.12
N ARG A 129 6.04 -9.57 -10.67
CA ARG A 129 6.30 -9.30 -12.08
C ARG A 129 5.74 -10.45 -12.90
N VAL A 130 5.15 -10.13 -14.06
CA VAL A 130 4.73 -11.14 -15.05
C VAL A 130 5.91 -12.02 -15.47
N GLU A 131 7.12 -11.47 -15.39
CA GLU A 131 8.37 -12.17 -15.67
C GLU A 131 9.41 -11.79 -14.62
N LYS A 132 10.26 -12.75 -14.25
CA LYS A 132 11.41 -12.46 -13.40
C LYS A 132 12.35 -11.51 -14.15
N ILE A 133 12.32 -10.23 -13.81
CA ILE A 133 13.30 -9.26 -14.33
C ILE A 133 14.59 -9.43 -13.55
N LEU A 134 15.68 -9.59 -14.32
CA LEU A 134 16.96 -10.05 -13.85
C LEU A 134 17.59 -9.07 -12.86
N THR A 135 18.21 -9.61 -11.81
CA THR A 135 19.03 -8.86 -10.87
C THR A 135 20.51 -8.98 -11.24
N THR A 136 21.36 -8.09 -10.73
CA THR A 136 22.82 -8.08 -11.01
C THR A 136 23.55 -9.38 -10.61
N SER A 137 22.92 -10.22 -9.79
CA SER A 137 23.39 -11.55 -9.39
C SER A 137 23.35 -12.61 -10.50
N TRP A 138 22.71 -12.36 -11.64
CA TRP A 138 22.62 -13.33 -12.73
C TRP A 138 23.96 -13.57 -13.41
N ASN A 139 24.21 -14.80 -13.82
CA ASN A 139 25.38 -15.10 -14.63
C ASN A 139 25.15 -14.66 -16.09
N LYS A 140 26.23 -14.58 -16.85
CA LYS A 140 26.24 -14.02 -18.21
C LYS A 140 25.30 -14.76 -19.16
N GLN A 141 25.26 -16.09 -19.06
CA GLN A 141 24.40 -16.95 -19.90
C GLN A 141 22.93 -16.68 -19.63
N GLN A 142 22.52 -16.61 -18.36
CA GLN A 142 21.13 -16.34 -18.01
C GLN A 142 20.64 -14.96 -18.52
N ILE A 143 21.54 -13.97 -18.59
CA ILE A 143 21.21 -12.65 -19.15
C ILE A 143 21.01 -12.74 -20.66
N ILE A 144 21.85 -13.50 -21.36
CA ILE A 144 21.74 -13.74 -22.80
C ILE A 144 20.44 -14.48 -23.12
N ASP A 145 20.14 -15.57 -22.42
CA ASP A 145 18.93 -16.36 -22.65
C ASP A 145 17.66 -15.50 -22.50
N TRP A 146 17.64 -14.62 -21.50
CA TRP A 146 16.53 -13.69 -21.31
C TRP A 146 16.44 -12.68 -22.46
N LEU A 147 17.55 -12.05 -22.87
CA LEU A 147 17.58 -11.10 -23.99
C LEU A 147 17.12 -11.77 -25.30
N GLN A 148 17.55 -13.01 -25.55
CA GLN A 148 17.14 -13.82 -26.69
C GLN A 148 15.64 -14.16 -26.63
N SER A 149 15.10 -14.48 -25.45
CA SER A 149 13.66 -14.67 -25.26
C SER A 149 12.82 -13.42 -25.59
N LYS A 150 13.45 -12.23 -25.60
CA LYS A 150 12.85 -10.94 -26.01
C LYS A 150 13.19 -10.55 -27.45
N GLY A 151 13.69 -11.49 -28.25
CA GLY A 151 14.06 -11.27 -29.64
C GLY A 151 15.31 -10.41 -29.83
N LYS A 152 16.19 -10.30 -28.82
CA LYS A 152 17.49 -9.64 -28.95
C LYS A 152 18.58 -10.69 -29.17
N SER A 153 19.23 -10.65 -30.32
CA SER A 153 20.37 -11.53 -30.60
C SER A 153 21.61 -11.00 -29.87
N MET A 154 22.00 -11.69 -28.81
CA MET A 154 23.19 -11.43 -28.00
C MET A 154 23.90 -12.77 -27.75
N ASP A 155 25.20 -12.73 -27.49
CA ASP A 155 26.01 -13.92 -27.25
C ASP A 155 27.07 -13.67 -26.15
N MET A 156 27.93 -14.67 -25.92
CA MET A 156 28.94 -14.64 -24.87
C MET A 156 30.13 -13.70 -25.14
N THR A 157 30.20 -13.04 -26.30
CA THR A 157 31.25 -12.08 -26.62
C THR A 157 31.05 -10.72 -25.90
N TYR A 158 29.80 -10.29 -25.69
CA TYR A 158 29.44 -9.06 -24.98
C TYR A 158 29.91 -9.04 -23.54
N LEU A 159 30.30 -7.91 -22.96
CA LEU A 159 30.59 -7.81 -21.52
C LEU A 159 29.30 -7.91 -20.70
N LYS A 160 29.39 -8.46 -19.47
CA LYS A 160 28.23 -8.54 -18.55
C LYS A 160 27.58 -7.16 -18.31
N LYS A 161 28.38 -6.10 -18.27
CA LYS A 161 27.88 -4.72 -18.12
C LYS A 161 27.05 -4.25 -19.33
N GLU A 162 27.46 -4.61 -20.55
CA GLU A 162 26.74 -4.25 -21.79
C GLU A 162 25.42 -5.00 -21.87
N LEU A 163 25.44 -6.28 -21.50
CA LEU A 163 24.24 -7.10 -21.36
C LEU A 163 23.27 -6.49 -20.32
N LEU A 164 23.76 -6.09 -19.15
CA LEU A 164 22.95 -5.44 -18.11
C LEU A 164 22.40 -4.07 -18.53
N MET A 165 23.16 -3.27 -19.29
CA MET A 165 22.66 -2.02 -19.87
C MET A 165 21.51 -2.29 -20.83
N LYS A 166 21.62 -3.31 -21.68
CA LYS A 166 20.54 -3.70 -22.59
C LYS A 166 19.31 -4.21 -21.84
N VAL A 167 19.51 -4.95 -20.74
CA VAL A 167 18.43 -5.33 -19.83
C VAL A 167 17.76 -4.08 -19.24
N ALA A 168 18.51 -3.11 -18.74
CA ALA A 168 17.96 -1.89 -18.15
C ALA A 168 17.14 -1.05 -19.15
N GLU A 169 17.53 -1.04 -20.43
CA GLU A 169 16.81 -0.37 -21.51
C GLU A 169 15.43 -1.02 -21.79
N ILE A 170 15.37 -2.35 -21.84
CA ILE A 170 14.16 -3.06 -22.27
C ILE A 170 13.28 -3.52 -21.10
N ALA A 171 13.86 -3.77 -19.93
CA ALA A 171 13.17 -4.28 -18.74
C ALA A 171 11.94 -3.46 -18.35
N PRO A 172 11.92 -2.11 -18.41
CA PRO A 172 10.72 -1.32 -18.11
C PRO A 172 9.48 -1.72 -18.93
N GLN A 173 9.66 -2.19 -20.17
CA GLN A 173 8.57 -2.62 -21.06
C GLN A 173 7.93 -3.94 -20.60
N TYR A 174 8.73 -4.78 -19.94
CA TYR A 174 8.36 -6.08 -19.39
C TYR A 174 8.11 -6.02 -17.87
N ASN A 175 8.40 -4.87 -17.23
CA ASN A 175 8.15 -4.57 -15.82
C ASN A 175 6.68 -4.23 -15.58
N LYS A 176 5.80 -5.03 -16.16
CA LYS A 176 4.38 -4.99 -15.87
C LYS A 176 4.15 -5.88 -14.66
N TYR A 177 3.65 -5.28 -13.59
CA TYR A 177 3.15 -6.05 -12.46
C TYR A 177 1.98 -6.90 -12.94
N LEU A 178 2.05 -8.20 -12.67
CA LEU A 178 1.06 -9.20 -13.05
C LEU A 178 -0.31 -8.78 -12.53
N ILE A 179 -0.38 -8.24 -11.31
CA ILE A 179 -1.62 -7.69 -10.78
C ILE A 179 -2.15 -6.51 -11.60
N ASN A 180 -1.32 -5.56 -12.00
CA ASN A 180 -1.78 -4.40 -12.78
C ASN A 180 -2.28 -4.83 -14.16
N LYS A 181 -1.61 -5.80 -14.80
CA LYS A 181 -2.06 -6.37 -16.07
C LYS A 181 -3.40 -7.08 -15.90
N THR A 182 -3.50 -7.95 -14.90
CA THR A 182 -4.71 -8.75 -14.64
C THR A 182 -5.90 -7.86 -14.25
N ALA A 183 -5.70 -6.88 -13.37
CA ALA A 183 -6.70 -5.88 -12.99
C ALA A 183 -7.21 -5.13 -14.22
N LYS A 184 -6.29 -4.60 -15.04
CA LYS A 184 -6.64 -3.83 -16.24
C LYS A 184 -7.45 -4.66 -17.25
N SER A 185 -7.11 -5.93 -17.45
CA SER A 185 -7.87 -6.84 -18.32
C SER A 185 -9.30 -7.10 -17.81
N ASN A 186 -9.54 -6.95 -16.50
CA ASN A 186 -10.87 -7.05 -15.89
C ASN A 186 -11.55 -5.68 -15.71
N GLY A 187 -11.03 -4.63 -16.34
CA GLY A 187 -11.58 -3.27 -16.25
C GLY A 187 -11.36 -2.60 -14.89
N ILE A 188 -10.52 -3.16 -14.01
CA ILE A 188 -10.19 -2.61 -12.71
C ILE A 188 -8.96 -1.72 -12.82
N THR A 189 -9.01 -0.55 -12.22
CA THR A 189 -7.88 0.38 -12.15
C THR A 189 -7.17 0.22 -10.81
N ILE A 190 -5.86 -0.01 -10.82
CA ILE A 190 -5.05 0.04 -9.60
C ILE A 190 -4.58 1.48 -9.36
N LEU A 191 -4.74 1.96 -8.13
CA LEU A 191 -4.20 3.23 -7.65
C LEU A 191 -3.32 2.97 -6.42
N HIS A 192 -2.02 3.25 -6.54
CA HIS A 192 -1.11 3.06 -5.41
C HIS A 192 -1.10 4.27 -4.49
N LEU A 193 -1.05 4.01 -3.18
CA LEU A 193 -0.85 5.05 -2.17
C LEU A 193 0.54 5.70 -2.33
N PRO A 194 0.68 6.99 -1.99
CA PRO A 194 2.00 7.59 -1.89
C PRO A 194 2.76 6.97 -0.70
N PRO A 195 4.10 6.83 -0.77
CA PRO A 195 4.91 6.32 0.34
C PRO A 195 4.65 7.10 1.63
N TYR A 196 4.63 6.41 2.76
CA TYR A 196 4.42 7.00 4.10
C TYR A 196 3.04 7.64 4.34
N HIS A 197 2.05 7.37 3.48
CA HIS A 197 0.70 7.93 3.58
C HIS A 197 -0.39 6.88 3.83
N CYS A 198 -0.17 5.93 4.74
CA CYS A 198 -1.19 4.95 5.12
C CYS A 198 -2.51 5.60 5.62
N LYS A 199 -2.44 6.81 6.18
CA LYS A 199 -3.62 7.65 6.54
C LYS A 199 -4.55 7.98 5.36
N LEU A 200 -4.08 7.82 4.12
CA LEU A 200 -4.91 7.93 2.92
C LEU A 200 -5.64 6.62 2.56
N ASN A 201 -5.50 5.58 3.38
CA ASN A 201 -6.18 4.30 3.25
C ASN A 201 -7.22 4.12 4.37
N PRO A 202 -8.54 4.21 4.10
CA PRO A 202 -9.58 4.16 5.13
C PRO A 202 -9.67 2.80 5.83
N ILE A 203 -9.18 1.72 5.22
CA ILE A 203 -9.15 0.40 5.87
C ILE A 203 -8.27 0.39 7.12
N GLU A 204 -7.28 1.29 7.24
CA GLU A 204 -6.47 1.45 8.45
C GLU A 204 -7.32 1.88 9.66
N LEU A 205 -8.33 2.73 9.43
CA LEU A 205 -9.30 3.13 10.45
C LEU A 205 -10.28 2.00 10.78
N VAL A 206 -10.59 1.15 9.80
CA VAL A 206 -11.38 -0.07 10.02
C VAL A 206 -10.58 -1.07 10.85
N TRP A 207 -9.30 -1.25 10.55
CA TRP A 207 -8.39 -2.07 11.34
C TRP A 207 -8.24 -1.55 12.77
N ALA A 208 -8.17 -0.24 12.98
CA ALA A 208 -8.16 0.32 14.33
C ALA A 208 -9.42 -0.09 15.12
N GLN A 209 -10.61 -0.04 14.50
CA GLN A 209 -11.86 -0.47 15.16
C GLN A 209 -11.86 -1.96 15.50
N ILE A 210 -11.45 -2.80 14.55
CA ILE A 210 -11.39 -4.26 14.73
C ILE A 210 -10.39 -4.62 15.83
N LYS A 211 -9.18 -4.04 15.79
CA LYS A 211 -8.15 -4.27 16.80
C LYS A 211 -8.60 -3.83 18.20
N ASN A 212 -9.30 -2.70 18.31
CA ASN A 212 -9.87 -2.25 19.58
C ASN A 212 -10.92 -3.23 20.12
N TYR A 213 -11.81 -3.75 19.26
CA TYR A 213 -12.80 -4.75 19.67
C TYR A 213 -12.12 -6.04 20.12
N VAL A 214 -11.21 -6.59 19.32
CA VAL A 214 -10.48 -7.82 19.69
C VAL A 214 -9.69 -7.62 20.97
N GLY A 215 -8.97 -6.49 21.11
CA GLY A 215 -8.19 -6.17 22.31
C GLY A 215 -9.04 -6.05 23.58
N ALA A 216 -10.24 -5.47 23.49
CA ALA A 216 -11.15 -5.32 24.61
C ALA A 216 -11.79 -6.65 25.06
N ASN A 217 -11.99 -7.60 24.13
CA ASN A 217 -12.70 -8.85 24.38
C ASN A 217 -11.77 -10.08 24.51
N ASN A 218 -10.47 -9.93 24.23
CA ASN A 218 -9.51 -11.02 24.33
C ASN A 218 -9.15 -11.34 25.79
N SER A 219 -9.77 -12.38 26.34
CA SER A 219 -9.58 -12.83 27.73
C SER A 219 -8.67 -14.06 27.87
N THR A 220 -8.60 -14.90 26.83
CA THR A 220 -7.92 -16.20 26.87
C THR A 220 -6.54 -16.17 26.24
N PHE A 221 -6.29 -15.21 25.35
CA PHE A 221 -5.08 -15.11 24.54
C PHE A 221 -4.81 -16.41 23.77
N LYS A 222 -5.84 -17.11 23.33
CA LYS A 222 -5.71 -18.25 22.41
C LYS A 222 -6.00 -17.79 21.00
N LEU A 223 -5.20 -18.26 20.05
CA LEU A 223 -5.34 -17.87 18.64
C LEU A 223 -6.72 -18.25 18.05
N SER A 224 -7.29 -19.37 18.51
CA SER A 224 -8.64 -19.82 18.13
C SER A 224 -9.73 -18.84 18.57
N ASP A 225 -9.60 -18.27 19.76
CA ASP A 225 -10.59 -17.34 20.32
C ASP A 225 -10.45 -15.97 19.69
N ILE A 226 -9.21 -15.57 19.43
CA ILE A 226 -8.88 -14.39 18.66
C ILE A 226 -9.46 -14.44 17.25
N LYS A 227 -9.42 -15.58 16.57
CA LYS A 227 -10.04 -15.74 15.25
C LYS A 227 -11.55 -15.52 15.31
N LYS A 228 -12.22 -16.07 16.32
CA LYS A 228 -13.67 -15.82 16.54
C LYS A 228 -13.96 -14.35 16.81
N LEU A 229 -13.18 -13.71 17.68
CA LEU A 229 -13.33 -12.28 17.97
C LEU A 229 -13.07 -11.40 16.73
N LEU A 230 -12.15 -11.82 15.85
CA LEU A 230 -11.92 -11.16 14.57
C LEU A 230 -13.14 -11.28 13.67
N ASP A 231 -13.71 -12.49 13.53
CA ASP A 231 -14.92 -12.73 12.73
C ASP A 231 -16.10 -11.90 13.27
N ASP A 232 -16.31 -11.87 14.60
CA ASP A 232 -17.31 -11.04 15.26
C ASP A 232 -17.08 -9.54 15.00
N ALA A 233 -15.83 -9.08 15.12
CA ALA A 233 -15.47 -7.68 14.91
C ALA A 233 -15.75 -7.25 13.47
N ILE A 234 -15.41 -8.10 12.49
CA ILE A 234 -15.66 -7.85 11.07
C ILE A 234 -17.16 -7.76 10.80
N ALA A 235 -17.97 -8.66 11.38
CA ALA A 235 -19.42 -8.65 11.23
C ALA A 235 -20.08 -7.37 11.81
N LEU A 236 -19.44 -6.72 12.80
CA LEU A 236 -19.90 -5.44 13.36
C LEU A 236 -19.56 -4.23 12.49
N ILE A 237 -18.67 -4.36 11.49
CA ILE A 237 -18.34 -3.28 10.57
C ILE A 237 -19.32 -3.24 9.41
N ASP A 238 -20.39 -2.47 9.58
CA ASP A 238 -21.37 -2.20 8.54
C ASP A 238 -20.91 -1.15 7.50
N ALA A 239 -21.74 -0.95 6.47
CA ALA A 239 -21.51 0.05 5.43
C ALA A 239 -21.41 1.48 5.98
N ASN A 240 -22.14 1.81 7.05
CA ASN A 240 -22.11 3.14 7.65
C ASN A 240 -20.76 3.42 8.34
N ARG A 241 -20.20 2.46 9.07
CA ARG A 241 -18.85 2.54 9.64
C ARG A 241 -17.79 2.70 8.56
N TRP A 242 -17.87 1.89 7.49
CA TRP A 242 -17.00 2.02 6.33
C TRP A 242 -17.07 3.40 5.70
N LYS A 243 -18.29 3.90 5.45
CA LYS A 243 -18.50 5.24 4.89
C LYS A 243 -17.88 6.32 5.77
N LYS A 244 -18.02 6.25 7.09
CA LYS A 244 -17.39 7.21 8.02
C LYS A 244 -15.87 7.21 7.93
N CYS A 245 -15.24 6.04 7.77
CA CYS A 245 -13.80 5.94 7.53
C CYS A 245 -13.41 6.59 6.19
N CYS A 246 -14.15 6.32 5.11
CA CYS A 246 -13.93 6.96 3.81
C CYS A 246 -14.11 8.49 3.89
N ASP A 247 -15.16 8.98 4.56
CA ASP A 247 -15.42 10.41 4.74
C ASP A 247 -14.29 11.09 5.55
N HIS A 248 -13.70 10.39 6.53
CA HIS A 248 -12.53 10.88 7.26
C HIS A 248 -11.32 11.02 6.33
N VAL A 249 -11.00 10.00 5.55
CA VAL A 249 -9.87 10.05 4.61
C VAL A 249 -10.07 11.15 3.55
N ILE A 250 -11.28 11.35 3.06
CA ILE A 250 -11.58 12.45 2.12
C ILE A 250 -11.27 13.83 2.76
N ARG A 251 -11.51 14.01 4.06
CA ARG A 251 -11.11 15.24 4.76
C ARG A 251 -9.59 15.37 4.83
N GLU A 252 -8.88 14.30 5.18
CA GLU A 252 -7.41 14.28 5.20
C GLU A 252 -6.81 14.61 3.83
N GLU A 253 -7.37 14.05 2.75
CA GLU A 253 -7.00 14.36 1.36
C GLU A 253 -7.17 15.85 1.03
N ASN A 254 -8.27 16.47 1.47
CA ASN A 254 -8.51 17.90 1.26
C ASN A 254 -7.57 18.77 2.09
N THR A 255 -7.29 18.38 3.35
CA THR A 255 -6.31 19.06 4.20
C THR A 255 -4.94 19.05 3.54
N MET A 256 -4.48 17.88 3.07
CA MET A 256 -3.20 17.74 2.37
C MET A 256 -3.15 18.56 1.08
N TRP A 257 -4.25 18.59 0.33
CA TRP A 257 -4.35 19.40 -0.88
C TRP A 257 -4.14 20.88 -0.58
N ASN A 258 -4.85 21.41 0.42
CA ASN A 258 -4.80 22.81 0.79
C ASN A 258 -3.43 23.20 1.37
N LEU A 259 -2.81 22.31 2.15
CA LEU A 259 -1.47 22.54 2.68
C LEU A 259 -0.44 22.70 1.55
N ASP A 260 -0.52 21.88 0.50
CA ASP A 260 0.38 22.02 -0.65
C ASP A 260 0.18 23.36 -1.37
N ASP A 261 -1.08 23.78 -1.56
CA ASP A 261 -1.39 25.05 -2.22
C ASP A 261 -0.86 26.24 -1.37
N ILE A 262 -0.93 26.16 -0.03
CA ILE A 262 -0.36 27.17 0.88
C ILE A 262 1.16 27.18 0.82
N MET A 263 1.81 26.02 0.77
CA MET A 263 3.27 25.92 0.69
C MET A 263 3.80 26.52 -0.62
N GLU A 264 3.16 26.23 -1.75
CA GLU A 264 3.47 26.83 -3.05
C GLU A 264 3.36 28.37 -3.01
N LEU A 265 2.27 28.90 -2.44
CA LEU A 265 2.10 30.35 -2.28
C LEU A 265 3.17 30.99 -1.38
N ALA A 266 3.55 30.32 -0.30
CA ALA A 266 4.60 30.79 0.61
C ALA A 266 5.97 30.83 -0.08
N GLU A 267 6.30 29.81 -0.87
CA GLU A 267 7.53 29.77 -1.66
C GLU A 267 7.56 30.92 -2.67
N GLN A 268 6.50 31.09 -3.47
CA GLN A 268 6.38 32.19 -4.44
C GLN A 268 6.56 33.58 -3.78
N ASN A 269 5.95 33.80 -2.61
CA ASN A 269 6.08 35.06 -1.88
C ASN A 269 7.49 35.28 -1.30
N SER A 270 8.20 34.21 -0.89
CA SER A 270 9.58 34.32 -0.41
C SER A 270 10.56 34.75 -1.51
N PHE A 271 10.30 34.34 -2.76
CA PHE A 271 11.10 34.79 -3.91
C PHE A 271 10.88 36.26 -4.22
N ILE A 272 9.68 36.81 -3.99
CA ILE A 272 9.38 38.23 -4.24
C ILE A 272 10.14 39.14 -3.24
N ILE A 273 10.24 38.74 -1.97
CA ILE A 273 10.89 39.56 -0.92
C ILE A 273 12.41 39.65 -1.13
N ASN A 274 13.04 38.62 -1.70
CA ASN A 274 14.49 38.62 -1.95
C ASN A 274 14.92 39.42 -3.19
N VAL A 275 13.99 39.87 -4.04
CA VAL A 275 14.31 40.62 -5.27
C VAL A 275 14.36 42.14 -5.05
N THR A 276 13.91 42.64 -3.89
CA THR A 276 13.92 44.08 -3.57
C THR A 276 15.12 44.54 -2.72
N GLY A 277 16.16 43.71 -2.59
CA GLY A 277 17.31 43.94 -1.69
C GLY A 277 18.55 44.59 -2.31
N GLU A 278 18.58 44.88 -3.62
CA GLU A 278 19.72 45.55 -4.26
C GLU A 278 19.22 46.68 -5.19
N SER A 279 19.13 47.89 -4.66
CA SER A 279 19.66 49.08 -5.32
C SER A 279 19.50 50.31 -4.42
N SER A 280 20.60 50.78 -3.83
CA SER A 280 20.91 52.21 -3.79
C SER A 280 22.40 52.37 -3.47
N ASP A 281 23.23 52.16 -4.48
CA ASP A 281 24.43 52.98 -4.62
C ASP A 281 23.96 54.34 -5.14
N THR A 282 24.18 55.37 -4.34
CA THR A 282 24.31 56.76 -4.83
C THR A 282 25.32 57.48 -3.95
N ASP A 283 26.49 57.69 -4.56
CA ASP A 283 27.46 58.80 -4.46
C ASP A 283 27.65 59.58 -3.15
#